data_AF-A0A3R7FSP7-F1
#
_entry.id   AF-A0A3R7FSP7-F1
#
_cell.length_a   1.000
_cell.length_b   1.000
_cell.length_c   1.000
_cell.angle_alpha   90.00
_cell.angle_beta   90.00
_cell.angle_gamma   90.00
#
_symmetry.space_group_name_H-M   'P 1'
#
loop_
_entity.id
_entity.type
_entity.pdbx_description
1 polymer ?
#
loop_
_entity_poly.entity_id
_entity_poly.type
_entity_poly.pdbx_seq_one_letter_code
_entity_poly.pdbx_strand_id
1 'polypeptide(L)'
;MTERDTPSPERIERVVESITSEAAWVREPSALSPAEAVATAASDSTDRAELFFTHRCTQARLELVAPSRTSDGVCDLLVRQPLDPGLRATDGDFLAELERAHATIARRNAHEFTEPVEDQSMLLRATVPRRFEPDEVDALLASIGMTVAQVDDLHERIRRPVEQIVSETEHPSRS
;
A
#
# COMPACT_ATOMS: atom_id res chain seq x y z
N MET A 1 -29.13 10.83 18.00
CA MET A 1 -28.38 10.89 16.74
C MET A 1 -27.09 11.61 17.04
N THR A 2 -25.98 10.89 17.15
CA THR A 2 -24.66 11.49 17.33
C THR A 2 -24.23 11.98 15.95
N GLU A 3 -24.11 13.28 15.74
CA GLU A 3 -23.40 13.84 14.58
C GLU A 3 -22.02 13.16 14.55
N ARG A 4 -21.79 12.29 13.57
CA ARG A 4 -20.47 11.71 13.33
C ARG A 4 -19.73 12.71 12.47
N ASP A 5 -18.80 13.41 13.10
CA ASP A 5 -17.92 14.39 12.45
C ASP A 5 -17.23 13.76 11.24
N THR A 6 -17.43 14.34 10.07
CA THR A 6 -16.53 14.14 8.93
C THR A 6 -15.17 14.72 9.36
N PRO A 7 -14.06 13.98 9.24
CA PRO A 7 -12.76 14.51 9.64
C PRO A 7 -12.41 15.76 8.83
N SER A 8 -11.80 16.71 9.52
CA SER A 8 -11.45 18.01 8.95
C SER A 8 -10.44 17.86 7.80
N PRO A 9 -10.57 18.63 6.71
CA PRO A 9 -9.61 18.64 5.60
C PRO A 9 -8.15 18.74 6.06
N GLU A 10 -7.89 19.59 7.06
CA GLU A 10 -6.56 19.82 7.65
C GLU A 10 -5.89 18.53 8.18
N ARG A 11 -6.68 17.54 8.65
CA ARG A 11 -6.11 16.28 9.16
C ARG A 11 -5.67 15.37 8.03
N ILE A 12 -6.46 15.31 6.95
CA ILE A 12 -6.10 14.55 5.74
C ILE A 12 -4.89 15.21 5.06
N GLU A 13 -4.87 16.55 4.99
CA GLU A 13 -3.72 17.30 4.49
C GLU A 13 -2.44 16.96 5.26
N ARG A 14 -2.48 16.92 6.60
CA ARG A 14 -1.33 16.51 7.41
C ARG A 14 -0.84 15.08 7.12
N VAL A 15 -1.75 14.13 6.93
CA VAL A 15 -1.36 12.76 6.54
C VAL A 15 -0.68 12.76 5.17
N VAL A 16 -1.23 13.51 4.20
CA VAL A 16 -0.63 13.64 2.86
C VAL A 16 0.73 14.35 2.92
N GLU A 17 0.87 15.40 3.73
CA GLU A 17 2.14 16.07 3.97
C GLU A 17 3.17 15.11 4.57
N SER A 18 2.77 14.29 5.54
CA SER A 18 3.66 13.28 6.13
C SER A 18 4.12 12.26 5.07
N ILE A 19 3.19 11.69 4.30
CA ILE A 19 3.50 10.77 3.19
C ILE A 19 4.45 11.40 2.17
N THR A 20 4.21 12.66 1.78
CA THR A 20 5.01 13.33 0.74
C THR A 20 6.33 13.90 1.26
N SER A 21 6.45 14.11 2.57
CA SER A 21 7.69 14.49 3.23
C SER A 21 8.67 13.32 3.31
N GLU A 22 8.15 12.08 3.39
CA GLU A 22 8.96 10.90 3.18
C GLU A 22 9.42 10.85 1.72
N ALA A 23 10.74 10.97 1.52
CA ALA A 23 11.33 10.91 0.18
C ALA A 23 11.01 9.62 -0.59
N ALA A 24 10.54 8.57 0.10
CA ALA A 24 10.19 7.29 -0.47
C ALA A 24 8.91 7.31 -1.33
N TRP A 25 7.96 8.22 -1.07
CA TRP A 25 6.66 8.23 -1.75
C TRP A 25 6.49 9.45 -2.67
N VAL A 26 5.84 9.24 -3.81
CA VAL A 26 5.54 10.28 -4.79
C VAL A 26 4.07 10.20 -5.16
N ARG A 27 3.33 11.31 -4.99
CA ARG A 27 1.94 11.39 -5.41
C ARG A 27 1.82 11.22 -6.93
N GLU A 28 0.89 10.39 -7.37
CA GLU A 28 0.61 10.20 -8.79
C GLU A 28 0.04 11.50 -9.41
N PRO A 29 0.49 11.90 -10.61
CA PRO A 29 0.03 13.15 -11.24
C PRO A 29 -1.48 13.22 -11.49
N SER A 30 -2.13 12.06 -11.68
CA SER A 30 -3.57 11.92 -11.89
C SER A 30 -4.38 11.85 -10.60
N ALA A 31 -3.75 11.82 -9.42
CA ALA A 31 -4.45 11.75 -8.15
C ALA A 31 -5.14 13.09 -7.84
N LEU A 32 -6.32 13.03 -7.21
CA LEU A 32 -7.02 14.21 -6.68
C LEU A 32 -6.11 15.03 -5.76
N SER A 33 -6.37 16.32 -5.59
CA SER A 33 -5.77 17.07 -4.48
C SER A 33 -6.37 16.63 -3.13
N PRO A 34 -5.68 16.85 -2.00
CA PRO A 34 -6.23 16.55 -0.68
C PRO A 34 -7.58 17.25 -0.43
N ALA A 35 -7.70 18.52 -0.82
CA ALA A 35 -8.94 19.29 -0.71
C ALA A 35 -10.09 18.68 -1.54
N GLU A 36 -9.81 18.23 -2.78
CA GLU A 36 -10.79 17.54 -3.62
C GLU A 36 -11.17 16.18 -3.03
N ALA A 37 -10.21 15.43 -2.47
CA ALA A 37 -10.49 14.15 -1.84
C ALA A 37 -11.42 14.32 -0.62
N VAL A 38 -11.18 15.33 0.20
CA VAL A 38 -12.06 15.63 1.36
C VAL A 38 -13.44 16.08 0.90
N ALA A 39 -13.52 16.95 -0.11
CA ALA A 39 -14.79 17.43 -0.66
C ALA A 39 -15.64 16.29 -1.22
N THR A 40 -15.02 15.36 -1.97
CA THR A 40 -15.69 14.17 -2.49
C THR A 40 -16.17 13.27 -1.36
N ALA A 41 -15.34 12.99 -0.35
CA ALA A 41 -15.72 12.15 0.79
C ALA A 41 -16.87 12.74 1.63
N ALA A 42 -16.98 14.06 1.70
CA ALA A 42 -18.06 14.76 2.39
C ALA A 42 -19.39 14.73 1.62
N SER A 43 -19.37 14.47 0.30
CA SER A 43 -20.50 14.74 -0.61
C SER A 43 -21.64 13.71 -0.59
N ASP A 44 -21.66 12.74 0.34
CA ASP A 44 -22.65 11.64 0.38
C ASP A 44 -22.71 10.80 -0.91
N SER A 45 -21.77 11.01 -1.84
CA SER A 45 -21.61 10.18 -3.02
C SER A 45 -21.08 8.81 -2.59
N THR A 46 -21.50 7.77 -3.31
CA THR A 46 -20.90 6.43 -3.20
C THR A 46 -19.46 6.39 -3.72
N ASP A 47 -18.95 7.49 -4.27
CA ASP A 47 -17.63 7.58 -4.86
C ASP A 47 -16.60 7.70 -3.74
N ARG A 48 -15.70 6.72 -3.68
CA ARG A 48 -14.55 6.76 -2.77
C ARG A 48 -13.59 7.83 -3.26
N ALA A 49 -13.24 8.74 -2.37
CA ALA A 49 -12.22 9.72 -2.68
C ALA A 49 -10.85 9.11 -2.39
N GLU A 50 -10.07 8.90 -3.45
CA GLU A 50 -8.82 8.15 -3.40
C GLU A 50 -7.65 9.04 -3.85
N LEU A 51 -6.54 8.97 -3.12
CA LEU A 51 -5.25 9.55 -3.48
C LEU A 51 -4.26 8.42 -3.70
N PHE A 52 -3.49 8.49 -4.78
CA PHE A 52 -2.52 7.45 -5.11
C PHE A 52 -1.09 7.99 -5.00
N PHE A 53 -0.21 7.16 -4.44
CA PHE A 53 1.22 7.40 -4.35
C PHE A 53 1.97 6.16 -4.82
N THR A 54 3.14 6.38 -5.43
CA THR A 54 4.05 5.32 -5.85
C THR A 54 5.34 5.40 -5.04
N HIS A 55 5.85 4.26 -4.63
CA HIS A 55 7.14 4.17 -3.96
C HIS A 55 8.29 4.36 -4.97
N ARG A 56 9.33 5.12 -4.63
CA ARG A 56 10.41 5.48 -5.57
C ARG A 56 11.34 4.33 -5.92
N CYS A 57 11.50 3.38 -5.00
CA CYS A 57 12.50 2.32 -5.12
C CYS A 57 11.90 0.95 -5.39
N THR A 58 10.58 0.81 -5.32
CA THR A 58 9.87 -0.47 -5.51
C THR A 58 8.66 -0.22 -6.41
N GLN A 59 7.92 -1.27 -6.75
CA GLN A 59 6.66 -1.13 -7.49
C GLN A 59 5.44 -0.87 -6.61
N ALA A 60 5.63 -0.62 -5.30
CA ALA A 60 4.53 -0.44 -4.38
C ALA A 60 3.71 0.82 -4.69
N ARG A 61 2.40 0.70 -4.45
CA ARG A 61 1.44 1.79 -4.51
C ARG A 61 0.77 1.92 -3.15
N LEU A 62 0.63 3.16 -2.69
CA LEU A 62 -0.13 3.52 -1.50
C LEU A 62 -1.39 4.24 -1.98
N GLU A 63 -2.54 3.72 -1.59
CA GLU A 63 -3.85 4.29 -1.87
C GLU A 63 -4.41 4.84 -0.56
N LEU A 64 -4.50 6.17 -0.43
CA LEU A 64 -5.17 6.81 0.68
C LEU A 64 -6.65 6.94 0.33
N VAL A 65 -7.48 6.23 1.08
CA VAL A 65 -8.93 6.25 0.96
C VAL A 65 -9.47 7.19 2.02
N ALA A 66 -10.12 8.26 1.58
CA ALA A 66 -10.80 9.17 2.47
C ALA A 66 -11.88 8.40 3.26
N PRO A 67 -12.13 8.80 4.51
CA PRO A 67 -12.92 8.01 5.42
C PRO A 67 -14.37 8.03 4.98
N SER A 68 -14.98 6.84 4.92
CA SER A 68 -16.42 6.75 4.82
C SER A 68 -17.05 7.24 6.14
N ARG A 69 -18.33 7.63 6.11
CA ARG A 69 -19.11 7.99 7.33
C ARG A 69 -19.15 6.89 8.39
N THR A 70 -18.78 5.66 8.02
CA THR A 70 -18.73 4.49 8.91
C THR A 70 -17.34 4.18 9.45
N SER A 71 -16.30 4.89 9.00
CA SER A 71 -14.92 4.65 9.44
C SER A 71 -14.60 5.39 10.76
N ASP A 72 -13.93 4.67 11.66
CA ASP A 72 -13.46 5.18 12.95
C ASP A 72 -12.13 5.98 12.82
N GLY A 73 -11.54 6.04 11.62
CA GLY A 73 -10.29 6.74 11.33
C GLY A 73 -10.43 8.08 10.58
N VAL A 74 -9.30 8.77 10.41
CA VAL A 74 -9.14 9.93 9.50
C VAL A 74 -9.06 9.49 8.05
N CYS A 75 -8.44 8.35 7.77
CA CYS A 75 -8.35 7.75 6.45
C CYS A 75 -7.85 6.32 6.58
N ASP A 76 -8.03 5.54 5.52
CA ASP A 76 -7.36 4.26 5.35
C ASP A 76 -6.22 4.43 4.35
N LEU A 77 -5.12 3.72 4.56
CA LEU A 77 -4.03 3.56 3.62
C LEU A 77 -3.99 2.10 3.17
N LEU A 78 -4.20 1.84 1.88
CA LEU A 78 -4.12 0.51 1.30
C LEU A 78 -2.77 0.39 0.58
N VAL A 79 -1.95 -0.55 1.03
CA VAL A 79 -0.62 -0.77 0.46
C VAL A 79 -0.71 -1.93 -0.51
N ARG A 80 -0.44 -1.65 -1.79
CA ARG A 80 -0.44 -2.63 -2.85
C ARG A 80 0.95 -2.83 -3.40
N GLN A 81 1.34 -4.06 -3.65
CA GLN A 81 2.51 -4.38 -4.46
C GLN A 81 2.01 -5.24 -5.62
N PRO A 82 2.00 -4.71 -6.86
CA PRO A 82 1.57 -5.50 -8.00
C PRO A 82 2.52 -6.69 -8.16
N LEU A 83 1.95 -7.86 -8.46
CA LEU A 83 2.75 -8.99 -8.90
C LEU A 83 3.37 -8.68 -10.26
N ASP A 84 4.66 -9.03 -10.38
CA ASP A 84 5.36 -9.06 -11.65
C ASP A 84 4.52 -9.84 -12.68
N PRO A 85 4.26 -9.29 -13.87
CA PRO A 85 3.50 -9.98 -14.92
C PRO A 85 4.01 -11.38 -15.23
N GLY A 86 5.32 -11.64 -15.14
CA GLY A 86 5.94 -12.95 -15.34
C GLY A 86 5.56 -13.98 -14.27
N LEU A 87 5.14 -13.52 -13.09
CA LEU A 87 4.65 -14.35 -11.99
C LEU A 87 3.12 -14.53 -12.00
N ARG A 88 2.38 -13.82 -12.87
CA ARG A 88 0.90 -13.91 -12.89
C ARG A 88 0.36 -15.20 -13.52
N ALA A 89 1.20 -15.94 -14.24
CA ALA A 89 0.82 -17.16 -14.95
C ALA A 89 1.10 -18.47 -14.17
N THR A 90 1.44 -18.37 -12.88
CA THR A 90 1.80 -19.52 -12.03
C THR A 90 0.58 -20.26 -11.46
N ASP A 91 0.81 -21.51 -11.05
CA ASP A 91 -0.17 -22.38 -10.39
C ASP A 91 -0.70 -21.80 -9.06
N GLY A 92 -1.92 -22.19 -8.66
CA GLY A 92 -2.63 -21.67 -7.49
C GLY A 92 -1.89 -21.92 -6.17
N ASP A 93 -1.17 -23.04 -6.05
CA ASP A 93 -0.38 -23.36 -4.85
C ASP A 93 0.76 -22.35 -4.63
N PHE A 94 1.41 -21.90 -5.70
CA PHE A 94 2.44 -20.87 -5.62
C PHE A 94 1.85 -19.53 -5.15
N LEU A 95 0.71 -19.14 -5.70
CA LEU A 95 0.04 -17.89 -5.31
C LEU A 95 -0.38 -17.93 -3.83
N ALA A 96 -0.88 -19.07 -3.34
CA ALA A 96 -1.24 -19.24 -1.93
C ALA A 96 -0.02 -19.20 -0.98
N GLU A 97 1.15 -19.71 -1.41
CA GLU A 97 2.39 -19.55 -0.64
C GLU A 97 2.89 -18.10 -0.67
N LEU A 98 2.74 -17.40 -1.80
CA LEU A 98 3.13 -16.00 -1.93
C LEU A 98 2.26 -15.08 -1.06
N GLU A 99 0.94 -15.27 -1.06
CA GLU A 99 0.01 -14.59 -0.15
C GLU A 99 0.40 -14.81 1.31
N ARG A 100 0.72 -16.06 1.70
CA ARG A 100 1.19 -16.38 3.05
C ARG A 100 2.51 -15.71 3.39
N ALA A 101 3.43 -15.60 2.44
CA ALA A 101 4.69 -14.91 2.61
C ALA A 101 4.49 -13.39 2.79
N HIS A 102 3.63 -12.77 1.97
CA HIS A 102 3.23 -11.36 2.10
C HIS A 102 2.61 -11.09 3.47
N ALA A 103 1.61 -11.87 3.87
CA ALA A 103 0.95 -11.72 5.16
C ALA A 103 1.93 -11.91 6.33
N THR A 104 2.93 -12.79 6.19
CA THR A 104 3.97 -13.00 7.22
C THR A 104 4.91 -11.79 7.33
N ILE A 105 5.32 -11.20 6.20
CA ILE A 105 6.12 -9.97 6.18
C ILE A 105 5.33 -8.82 6.81
N ALA A 106 4.06 -8.64 6.41
CA ALA A 106 3.19 -7.61 6.98
C ALA A 106 3.00 -7.79 8.49
N ARG A 107 2.74 -9.01 8.98
CA ARG A 107 2.65 -9.31 10.43
C ARG A 107 3.93 -8.99 11.18
N ARG A 108 5.10 -9.27 10.60
CA ARG A 108 6.40 -9.04 11.25
C ARG A 108 6.69 -7.56 11.46
N ASN A 109 6.26 -6.72 10.53
CA ASN A 109 6.48 -5.27 10.58
C ASN A 109 5.24 -4.52 11.08
N ALA A 110 4.23 -5.21 11.63
CA ALA A 110 2.96 -4.61 11.97
C ALA A 110 3.10 -3.49 13.02
N HIS A 111 2.45 -2.37 12.72
CA HIS A 111 2.13 -1.31 13.67
C HIS A 111 0.74 -1.55 14.28
N GLU A 112 0.43 -0.91 15.41
CA GLU A 112 -0.89 -1.02 16.06
C GLU A 112 -2.07 -0.59 15.17
N PHE A 113 -1.79 0.18 14.12
CA PHE A 113 -2.77 0.70 13.17
C PHE A 113 -2.75 -0.03 11.82
N THR A 114 -1.98 -1.12 11.70
CA THR A 114 -1.90 -1.91 10.47
C THR A 114 -2.53 -3.28 10.64
N GLU A 115 -3.21 -3.72 9.59
CA GLU A 115 -3.79 -5.04 9.45
C GLU A 115 -3.25 -5.67 8.15
N PRO A 116 -2.53 -6.80 8.25
CA PRO A 116 -2.16 -7.60 7.07
C PRO A 116 -3.40 -8.00 6.29
N VAL A 117 -3.29 -8.06 4.97
CA VAL A 117 -4.38 -8.60 4.14
C VAL A 117 -3.90 -9.83 3.39
N GLU A 118 -4.75 -10.85 3.34
CA GLU A 118 -4.52 -12.08 2.59
C GLU A 118 -5.01 -11.88 1.14
N ASP A 119 -4.31 -11.02 0.39
CA ASP A 119 -4.56 -10.73 -1.02
C ASP A 119 -3.22 -10.67 -1.77
N GLN A 120 -3.18 -11.20 -3.00
CA GLN A 120 -1.95 -11.32 -3.81
C GLN A 120 -1.31 -9.98 -4.16
N SER A 121 -2.12 -8.93 -4.20
CA SER A 121 -1.76 -7.60 -4.67
C SER A 121 -1.79 -6.56 -3.57
N MET A 122 -2.39 -6.87 -2.42
CA MET A 122 -2.53 -5.97 -1.28
C MET A 122 -1.85 -6.55 -0.06
N LEU A 123 -0.85 -5.83 0.45
CA LEU A 123 0.02 -6.29 1.53
C LEU A 123 -0.60 -6.06 2.90
N LEU A 124 -1.14 -4.85 3.09
CA LEU A 124 -1.75 -4.44 4.35
C LEU A 124 -2.72 -3.28 4.12
N ARG A 125 -3.60 -3.12 5.09
CA ARG A 125 -4.40 -1.91 5.31
C ARG A 125 -3.86 -1.22 6.57
N ALA A 126 -3.77 0.10 6.55
CA ALA A 126 -3.57 0.89 7.74
C ALA A 126 -4.73 1.84 7.96
N THR A 127 -5.18 2.00 9.21
CA THR A 127 -6.24 2.95 9.56
C THR A 127 -5.63 4.05 10.43
N VAL A 128 -5.51 5.26 9.90
CA VAL A 128 -5.00 6.39 10.67
C VAL A 128 -6.09 6.82 11.68
N PRO A 129 -5.82 6.80 12.99
CA PRO A 129 -6.85 7.10 13.99
C PRO A 129 -7.28 8.57 13.94
N ARG A 130 -8.54 8.85 14.30
CA ARG A 130 -9.10 10.23 14.36
C ARG A 130 -8.25 11.20 15.17
N ARG A 131 -7.59 10.69 16.19
CA ARG A 131 -6.62 11.41 17.01
C ARG A 131 -5.29 10.70 16.81
N PHE A 132 -4.35 11.41 16.21
CA PHE A 132 -2.98 10.95 16.02
C PHE A 132 -2.04 12.10 16.38
N GLU A 133 -0.89 11.75 16.92
CA GLU A 133 0.28 12.62 17.00
C GLU A 133 1.14 12.44 15.72
N PRO A 134 1.87 13.47 15.27
CA PRO A 134 2.69 13.38 14.06
C PRO A 134 3.64 12.17 14.04
N ASP A 135 4.31 11.91 15.16
CA ASP A 135 5.26 10.80 15.31
C ASP A 135 4.59 9.42 15.11
N GLU A 136 3.28 9.28 15.37
CA GLU A 136 2.53 8.04 15.15
C GLU A 136 2.29 7.78 13.65
N VAL A 137 2.10 8.84 12.86
CA VAL A 137 1.99 8.72 11.40
C VAL A 137 3.34 8.37 10.80
N ASP A 138 4.42 9.00 11.27
CA ASP A 138 5.77 8.68 10.81
C ASP A 138 6.16 7.23 11.16
N ALA A 139 5.86 6.78 12.38
CA ALA A 139 6.09 5.38 12.77
C ALA A 139 5.28 4.40 11.93
N LEU A 140 4.02 4.75 11.61
CA LEU A 140 3.17 3.97 10.72
C LEU A 140 3.77 3.89 9.30
N LEU A 141 4.19 5.01 8.72
CA LEU A 141 4.79 5.07 7.38
C LEU A 141 6.12 4.32 7.32
N ALA A 142 6.95 4.40 8.36
CA ALA A 142 8.17 3.61 8.47
C ALA A 142 7.89 2.09 8.48
N SER A 143 6.86 1.66 9.21
CA SER A 143 6.38 0.26 9.20
C SER A 143 5.93 -0.19 7.81
N ILE A 144 5.18 0.66 7.11
CA ILE A 144 4.76 0.43 5.72
C ILE A 144 5.97 0.31 4.80
N GLY A 145 6.94 1.23 4.89
CA GLY A 145 8.16 1.24 4.09
C GLY A 145 9.00 -0.03 4.28
N MET A 146 9.15 -0.50 5.53
CA MET A 146 9.84 -1.76 5.82
C MET A 146 9.12 -2.98 5.22
N THR A 147 7.79 -3.01 5.30
CA THR A 147 6.98 -4.07 4.68
C THR A 147 7.21 -4.11 3.17
N VAL A 148 7.08 -2.95 2.51
CA VAL A 148 7.24 -2.81 1.06
C VAL A 148 8.64 -3.26 0.61
N ALA A 149 9.69 -2.81 1.30
CA ALA A 149 11.06 -3.19 0.97
C ALA A 149 11.29 -4.71 1.09
N GLN A 150 10.80 -5.35 2.14
CA GLN A 150 10.95 -6.80 2.34
C GLN A 150 10.15 -7.62 1.31
N VAL A 151 8.98 -7.13 0.88
CA VAL A 151 8.21 -7.78 -0.19
C VAL A 151 8.90 -7.63 -1.54
N ASP A 152 9.47 -6.47 -1.84
CA ASP A 152 10.23 -6.24 -3.08
C ASP A 152 11.47 -7.16 -3.13
N ASP A 153 12.20 -7.29 -2.02
CA ASP A 153 13.30 -8.24 -1.88
C ASP A 153 12.85 -9.69 -2.08
N LEU A 154 11.65 -10.07 -1.59
CA LEU A 154 11.08 -11.39 -1.83
C LEU A 154 10.80 -11.61 -3.32
N HIS A 155 10.16 -10.65 -3.99
CA HIS A 155 9.87 -10.71 -5.43
C HIS A 155 11.16 -10.83 -6.24
N GLU A 156 12.19 -10.06 -5.92
CA GLU A 156 13.49 -10.11 -6.59
C GLU A 156 14.18 -11.47 -6.41
N ARG A 157 14.08 -12.07 -5.21
CA ARG A 157 14.61 -13.41 -4.94
C ARG A 157 13.90 -14.52 -5.71
N ILE A 158 12.62 -14.34 -6.01
CA ILE A 158 11.84 -15.27 -6.84
C ILE A 158 12.16 -15.06 -8.32
N ARG A 159 12.28 -13.80 -8.77
CA ARG A 159 12.52 -13.43 -10.17
C ARG A 159 13.88 -13.90 -10.69
N ARG A 160 14.96 -13.68 -9.94
CA ARG A 160 16.33 -13.98 -10.39
C ARG A 160 16.54 -15.44 -10.85
N PRO A 161 16.12 -16.48 -10.09
CA PRO A 161 16.24 -17.87 -10.54
C PRO A 161 15.43 -18.16 -11.80
N VAL A 162 14.23 -17.59 -11.93
CA VAL A 162 13.37 -17.81 -13.11
C VAL A 162 14.03 -17.26 -14.37
N GLU A 163 14.58 -16.05 -14.30
CA GLU A 163 15.29 -15.43 -15.42
C GLU A 163 16.55 -16.19 -15.84
N GLN A 164 17.28 -16.76 -14.87
CA GLN A 164 18.46 -17.60 -15.15
C GLN A 164 18.07 -18.85 -15.94
N ILE A 165 17.02 -19.55 -15.51
CA ILE A 165 16.54 -20.76 -16.19
C ILE A 165 16.07 -20.45 -17.61
N VAL A 166 15.27 -19.39 -17.79
CA VAL A 166 14.78 -18.98 -19.12
C VAL A 166 15.96 -18.65 -20.05
N SER A 167 16.96 -17.91 -19.56
CA SER A 167 18.15 -17.55 -20.35
C SER A 167 18.98 -18.77 -20.77
N GLU A 168 19.13 -19.78 -19.90
CA GLU A 168 19.82 -21.04 -20.22
C GLU A 168 19.05 -21.90 -21.23
N THR A 169 17.72 -21.81 -21.23
CA THR A 169 16.86 -22.60 -22.12
C THR A 169 16.75 -22.00 -23.54
N GLU A 170 16.84 -20.67 -23.66
CA GLU A 170 16.81 -19.97 -24.94
C GLU A 170 18.17 -19.93 -25.64
N HIS A 171 19.27 -20.09 -24.90
CA HIS A 171 20.63 -20.22 -25.42
C HIS A 171 21.26 -21.52 -24.94
N PRO A 172 20.82 -22.70 -25.44
CA PRO A 172 21.54 -23.93 -25.15
C PRO A 172 22.93 -23.76 -25.73
N SER A 173 23.92 -23.60 -24.85
CA SER A 173 25.32 -23.59 -25.22
C SER A 173 25.56 -24.83 -26.06
N ARG A 174 25.78 -24.62 -27.37
CA ARG A 174 26.07 -25.69 -28.33
C ARG A 174 27.22 -26.52 -27.78
N SER A 175 26.87 -27.67 -27.23
CA SER A 175 27.81 -28.76 -26.94
C SER A 175 27.96 -29.61 -28.18
#